data_AF-A0A1H3L260-F1
#
_entry.id   AF-A0A1H3L260-F1
#
_cell.length_a   1.000
_cell.length_b   1.000
_cell.length_c   1.000
_cell.angle_alpha   90.00
_cell.angle_beta   90.00
_cell.angle_gamma   90.00
#
_symmetry.space_group_name_H-M   'P 1'
#
loop_
_entity.id
_entity.type
_entity.pdbx_description
1 polymer ?
#
loop_
_entity_poly.entity_id
_entity_poly.type
_entity_poly.pdbx_seq_one_letter_code
_entity_poly.pdbx_strand_id
1 'polypeptide(L)'
;MRALAAFNRLPPPAQLTYVWEQGYYLAARPMGAAGLVRVYEVDVFFVEINFATPSDFEILRAFHESVYLQPYLDQIDLAGLLS
;
A
#
# COMPACT_ATOMS: atom_id res chain seq x y z
N MET A 1 -14.60 -3.70 8.55
CA MET A 1 -13.94 -4.49 7.50
C MET A 1 -14.55 -4.14 6.15
N ARG A 2 -13.82 -3.44 5.29
CA ARG A 2 -14.29 -3.02 3.95
C ARG A 2 -13.64 -3.92 2.90
N ALA A 3 -14.44 -4.44 1.96
CA ALA A 3 -13.92 -5.25 0.85
C ALA A 3 -13.21 -4.38 -0.20
N LEU A 4 -12.21 -4.93 -0.91
CA LEU A 4 -11.46 -4.25 -1.98
C LEU A 4 -12.36 -3.55 -3.00
N ALA A 5 -13.44 -4.20 -3.44
CA ALA A 5 -14.39 -3.61 -4.39
C ALA A 5 -15.09 -2.35 -3.84
N ALA A 6 -15.33 -2.28 -2.53
CA ALA A 6 -15.90 -1.10 -1.89
C ALA A 6 -14.86 0.00 -1.63
N PHE A 7 -13.59 -0.37 -1.45
CA PHE A 7 -12.46 0.57 -1.40
C PHE A 7 -12.26 1.26 -2.75
N ASN A 8 -12.20 0.49 -3.85
CA ASN A 8 -11.98 1.02 -5.20
C ASN A 8 -13.09 1.97 -5.70
N ARG A 9 -14.26 1.97 -5.04
CA ARG A 9 -15.37 2.89 -5.33
C ARG A 9 -15.27 4.23 -4.59
N LEU A 10 -14.38 4.35 -3.61
CA LEU A 10 -14.15 5.60 -2.91
C LEU A 10 -13.45 6.60 -3.83
N PRO A 11 -13.73 7.90 -3.71
CA PRO A 11 -12.94 8.92 -4.38
C PRO A 11 -11.49 8.89 -3.84
N PRO A 12 -10.49 9.29 -4.64
CA PRO A 12 -9.08 9.16 -4.26
C PRO A 12 -8.71 9.76 -2.89
N PRO A 13 -9.23 10.95 -2.48
CA PRO A 13 -8.97 11.47 -1.14
C PRO A 13 -9.49 10.54 -0.03
N ALA A 14 -10.65 9.92 -0.22
CA ALA A 14 -11.23 9.01 0.77
C ALA A 14 -10.52 7.65 0.80
N GLN A 15 -9.99 7.18 -0.34
CA GLN A 15 -9.12 6.00 -0.36
C GLN A 15 -7.87 6.26 0.47
N LEU A 16 -7.24 7.43 0.30
CA LEU A 16 -6.05 7.81 1.04
C LEU A 16 -6.32 7.89 2.55
N THR A 17 -7.37 8.61 2.96
CA THR A 17 -7.77 8.68 4.37
C THR A 17 -7.97 7.29 4.94
N TYR A 18 -8.63 6.40 4.21
CA TYR A 18 -8.83 5.02 4.64
C TYR A 18 -7.51 4.27 4.86
N VAL A 19 -6.54 4.40 3.94
CA VAL A 19 -5.20 3.80 4.10
C VAL A 19 -4.45 4.41 5.29
N TRP A 20 -4.58 5.73 5.52
CA TRP A 20 -3.91 6.37 6.66
C TRP A 20 -4.48 5.95 8.01
N GLU A 21 -5.80 5.75 8.07
CA GLU A 21 -6.50 5.40 9.31
C GLU A 21 -6.44 3.90 9.63
N GLN A 22 -6.46 3.06 8.59
CA GLN A 22 -6.62 1.60 8.73
C GLN A 22 -5.42 0.80 8.21
N GLY A 23 -4.50 1.44 7.49
CA GLY A 23 -3.39 0.77 6.84
C GLY A 23 -2.19 0.56 7.75
N TYR A 24 -1.63 -0.63 7.70
CA TYR A 24 -0.37 -0.98 8.30
C TYR A 24 0.73 -0.94 7.23
N TYR A 25 1.77 -0.14 7.45
CA TYR A 25 2.90 -0.06 6.53
C TYR A 25 3.68 -1.38 6.56
N LEU A 26 3.89 -2.00 5.39
CA LEU A 26 4.67 -3.24 5.29
C LEU A 26 6.09 -2.99 4.80
N ALA A 27 6.21 -2.31 3.66
CA ALA A 27 7.49 -2.15 2.98
C ALA A 27 7.43 -1.01 1.96
N ALA A 28 8.60 -0.66 1.43
CA ALA A 28 8.72 0.25 0.32
C ALA A 28 9.58 -0.36 -0.79
N ARG A 29 9.61 0.28 -1.95
CA ARG A 29 10.62 0.02 -2.97
C ARG A 29 10.92 1.31 -3.72
N PRO A 30 12.16 1.52 -4.17
CA PRO A 30 12.46 2.65 -5.05
C PRO A 30 11.68 2.52 -6.38
N MET A 31 11.28 3.66 -6.93
CA MET A 31 10.69 3.77 -8.25
C MET A 31 11.28 4.98 -8.99
N GLY A 32 12.18 4.71 -9.94
CA GLY A 32 12.94 5.74 -10.62
C GLY A 32 13.99 6.40 -9.71
N ALA A 33 14.40 7.62 -10.06
CA ALA A 33 15.52 8.31 -9.41
C ALA A 33 15.20 8.86 -8.01
N ALA A 34 13.94 9.19 -7.74
CA ALA A 34 13.52 9.82 -6.47
C ALA A 34 12.18 9.30 -5.92
N GLY A 35 11.43 8.51 -6.70
CA GLY A 35 10.12 8.01 -6.28
C GLY A 35 10.25 6.83 -5.33
N LEU A 36 9.29 6.71 -4.41
CA LEU A 36 9.19 5.60 -3.47
C LEU A 36 7.78 5.03 -3.53
N VAL A 37 7.64 3.75 -3.85
CA VAL A 37 6.34 3.06 -3.73
C VAL A 37 6.31 2.38 -2.38
N ARG A 38 5.30 2.72 -1.57
CA ARG A 38 5.01 2.05 -0.30
C ARG A 38 3.85 1.10 -0.47
N VAL A 39 3.91 -0.04 0.19
CA VAL A 39 2.81 -0.99 0.26
C VAL A 39 2.29 -1.06 1.69
N TYR A 40 0.97 -0.99 1.81
CA TYR A 40 0.24 -1.05 3.06
C TYR A 40 -0.68 -2.25 3.04
N GLU A 41 -0.76 -2.97 4.16
CA GLU A 41 -1.85 -3.91 4.43
C GLU A 41 -3.04 -3.13 4.97
N VAL A 42 -4.22 -3.36 4.41
CA VAL A 42 -5.46 -2.72 4.82
C VAL A 42 -6.53 -3.80 4.94
N ASP A 43 -6.92 -4.13 6.17
CA ASP A 43 -7.82 -5.25 6.49
C ASP A 43 -7.34 -6.58 5.88
N VAL A 44 -7.80 -6.91 4.66
CA VAL A 44 -7.61 -8.21 3.97
C VAL A 44 -7.03 -8.04 2.57
N PHE A 45 -6.54 -6.83 2.24
CA PHE A 45 -5.95 -6.50 0.95
C PHE A 45 -4.75 -5.57 1.12
N PHE A 46 -4.04 -5.33 0.02
CA PHE A 46 -2.87 -4.47 -0.01
C PHE A 46 -3.13 -3.25 -0.88
N VAL A 47 -2.48 -2.14 -0.56
CA VAL A 47 -2.53 -0.90 -1.35
C VAL A 47 -1.12 -0.41 -1.62
N GLU A 48 -0.82 -0.17 -2.89
CA GLU A 48 0.41 0.48 -3.32
C GLU A 48 0.18 1.97 -3.54
N ILE A 49 1.02 2.78 -2.90
CA ILE A 49 1.02 4.23 -3.03
C ILE A 49 2.40 4.66 -3.50
N ASN A 50 2.46 5.32 -4.65
CA ASN A 50 3.65 5.99 -5.14
C ASN A 50 3.77 7.36 -4.46
N PHE A 51 4.95 7.68 -3.97
CA PHE A 51 5.33 9.01 -3.49
C PHE A 51 6.42 9.54 -4.42
N ALA A 52 6.05 10.43 -5.35
CA ALA A 52 7.02 11.14 -6.18
C ALA A 52 7.79 12.18 -5.35
N THR A 53 7.12 12.78 -4.37
CA THR A 53 7.70 13.60 -3.30
C THR A 53 7.01 13.26 -1.97
N PRO A 54 7.48 13.76 -0.81
CA PRO A 54 6.77 13.56 0.46
C PRO A 54 5.34 14.10 0.49
N SER A 55 4.98 15.02 -0.42
CA SER A 55 3.65 15.66 -0.49
C SER A 55 2.89 15.36 -1.77
N ASP A 56 3.49 14.62 -2.71
CA ASP A 56 2.89 14.27 -3.99
C ASP A 56 2.86 12.75 -4.13
N PHE A 57 1.64 12.21 -4.11
CA PHE A 57 1.41 10.79 -4.07
C PHE A 57 0.22 10.36 -4.93
N GLU A 58 0.26 9.10 -5.35
CA GLU A 58 -0.75 8.47 -6.18
C GLU A 58 -0.98 7.03 -5.72
N ILE A 59 -2.25 6.63 -5.58
CA ILE A 59 -2.59 5.22 -5.37
C ILE A 59 -2.45 4.50 -6.71
N LEU A 60 -1.50 3.57 -6.80
CA LEU A 60 -1.25 2.82 -8.02
C LEU A 60 -2.28 1.71 -8.21
N ARG A 61 -2.53 0.96 -7.13
CA ARG A 61 -3.44 -0.19 -7.14
C ARG A 61 -3.75 -0.67 -5.74
N ALA A 62 -4.84 -1.41 -5.64
CA ALA A 62 -5.18 -2.23 -4.49
C ALA A 62 -5.46 -3.67 -4.95
N PHE A 63 -4.98 -4.68 -4.21
CA PHE A 63 -5.00 -6.08 -4.63
C PHE A 63 -5.06 -7.06 -3.46
N HIS A 64 -5.49 -8.30 -3.71
CA HIS A 64 -5.47 -9.38 -2.72
C HIS A 64 -4.31 -10.35 -2.93
N GLU A 65 -3.86 -10.51 -4.17
CA GLU A 65 -2.93 -11.57 -4.54
C GLU A 65 -1.52 -11.27 -4.02
N SER A 66 -1.02 -12.12 -3.13
CA SER A 66 0.32 -11.99 -2.54
C SER A 66 1.46 -12.07 -3.57
N VAL A 67 1.20 -12.60 -4.77
CA VAL A 67 2.17 -12.59 -5.89
C VAL A 67 2.65 -11.17 -6.21
N TYR A 68 1.81 -10.16 -5.99
CA TYR A 68 2.16 -8.77 -6.22
C TYR A 68 3.04 -8.16 -5.12
N LEU A 69 3.22 -8.85 -3.99
CA LEU A 69 4.20 -8.48 -2.95
C LEU A 69 5.62 -8.92 -3.29
N GLN A 70 5.81 -9.74 -4.33
CA GLN A 70 7.12 -10.25 -4.73
C GLN A 70 8.23 -9.18 -4.83
N PRO A 71 7.96 -7.95 -5.34
CA PRO A 71 8.98 -6.88 -5.38
C PRO A 71 9.40 -6.33 -4.01
N TYR A 72 8.67 -6.67 -2.94
CA TYR A 72 8.84 -6.14 -1.59
C TYR A 72 9.34 -7.18 -0.60
N LEU A 73 9.37 -8.47 -0.95
CA LEU A 73 9.67 -9.56 -0.02
C LEU A 73 11.03 -9.42 0.67
N ASP A 74 12.04 -8.88 -0.02
CA ASP A 74 13.38 -8.65 0.56
C ASP A 74 13.39 -7.50 1.59
N GLN A 75 12.32 -6.71 1.67
CA GLN A 75 12.18 -5.56 2.56
C GLN A 75 11.07 -5.72 3.59
N ILE A 76 10.17 -6.69 3.41
CA ILE A 76 9.16 -7.01 4.42
C ILE A 76 9.87 -7.72 5.56
N ASP A 77 9.97 -7.04 6.70
CA ASP A 77 10.43 -7.68 7.93
C ASP A 77 9.33 -8.62 8.45
N LEU A 78 9.41 -9.88 8.02
CA LEU A 78 8.47 -10.94 8.43
C LEU A 78 8.49 -11.19 9.95
N ALA A 79 9.52 -10.72 10.68
CA ALA A 79 9.59 -10.87 12.12
C ALA A 79 8.52 -10.03 12.85
N GLY A 80 8.07 -8.91 12.26
CA GLY A 80 7.02 -8.05 12.84
C GLY A 80 5.59 -8.45 12.47
N LEU A 81 5.41 -9.34 11.49
CA LEU A 81 4.08 -9.72 11.00
C LEU A 81 3.44 -10.89 11.77
N LEU A 82 4.23 -11.61 12.58
CA LEU A 82 3.82 -12.82 13.31
C LEU A 82 3.75 -12.63 14.83
N SER A 83 3.90 -11.40 15.33
CA SER A 83 3.86 -11.05 16.76
C SER A 83 2.49 -10.55 17.21
#